data_AF-A0A7Z9KR11-F1
#
_entry.id   AF-A0A7Z9KR11-F1
#
_cell.length_a   1.000
_cell.length_b   1.000
_cell.length_c   1.000
_cell.angle_alpha   90.00
_cell.angle_beta   90.00
_cell.angle_gamma   90.00
#
_symmetry.space_group_name_H-M   'P 1'
#
loop_
_entity.id
_entity.type
_entity.pdbx_description
1 polymer ?
#
loop_
_entity_poly.entity_id
_entity_poly.type
_entity_poly.pdbx_seq_one_letter_code
_entity_poly.pdbx_strand_id
1 'polypeptide(L)'
;MPTPEPFSSIGARSQRPHWRAVLVGLILIPVNCYWITSIEMVQYFAQPTTVSLIFTVVFNLFVLTSLNLLAKRFLPWLAFSQGELLIIYAMLSVVSAVAGASFMEILVPILGHAFWFATPENDWKGLFWRYIPKWLSMDNKRILSGYYQGDSTLHTAQHLLGWLTPVMNWFAFVLALLLVMICINLIVRKPWTEQEKLAYPIIQLPFALTSEGFFINKTMWVGFGLMAGLDIINGLHFIFPAIPRLFARSYFFSFAEPPWSAMGRVILGIYPFVLGIGFLIPSSLLFSCCFFFWLWKGQLLLGGIMGWQTSAGFGGTSYPYVNYQGFGAYLGIFLIACVRSRKHLFTVFRKFLGWGKDLSDPSEPMPYRVTFLVLVLGSTFLVFFCLKAGMSLWTIILFFSLYFAVSLAISRLRVELGAPMHD
;
A
#
# COMPACT_ATOMS: atom_id res chain seq x y z
N MET A 1 10.99 29.71 26.12
CA MET A 1 10.77 28.64 25.13
C MET A 1 10.53 27.35 25.90
N PRO A 2 9.33 26.77 25.90
CA PRO A 2 9.09 25.53 26.61
C PRO A 2 9.65 24.37 25.78
N THR A 3 10.51 23.59 26.43
CA THR A 3 11.09 22.34 25.97
C THR A 3 9.99 21.30 25.71
N PRO A 4 10.05 20.52 24.61
CA PRO A 4 9.13 19.41 24.42
C PRO A 4 9.42 18.32 25.46
N GLU A 5 8.44 18.04 26.32
CA GLU A 5 8.53 16.92 27.27
C GLU A 5 8.64 15.58 26.53
N PRO A 6 9.49 14.66 27.01
CA PRO A 6 9.60 13.33 26.44
C PRO A 6 8.34 12.51 26.75
N PHE A 7 7.84 11.79 25.74
CA PHE A 7 6.77 10.80 25.79
C PHE A 7 6.84 9.90 27.04
N SER A 8 6.22 10.33 28.15
CA SER A 8 6.21 9.59 29.40
C SER A 8 4.99 9.94 30.24
N SER A 9 3.82 9.50 29.77
CA SER A 9 2.69 9.12 30.63
C SER A 9 1.51 8.66 29.77
N ILE A 10 1.57 7.43 29.26
CA ILE A 10 0.34 6.71 28.96
C ILE A 10 -0.22 6.29 30.32
N GLY A 11 -0.90 7.23 30.98
CA GLY A 11 -1.66 6.96 32.19
C GLY A 11 -2.70 5.88 31.88
N ALA A 12 -2.76 4.88 32.74
CA ALA A 12 -3.71 3.78 32.71
C ALA A 12 -5.16 4.32 32.79
N ARG A 13 -5.73 4.71 31.65
CA ARG A 13 -7.18 4.87 31.48
C ARG A 13 -7.73 3.53 31.03
N SER A 14 -8.63 2.97 31.85
CA SER A 14 -9.44 1.76 31.66
C SER A 14 -9.43 1.23 30.22
N GLN A 15 -8.83 0.05 30.00
CA GLN A 15 -8.89 -0.65 28.72
C GLN A 15 -10.36 -0.98 28.40
N ARG A 16 -11.03 -0.08 27.68
CA ARG A 16 -12.31 -0.39 27.04
C ARG A 16 -12.07 -1.55 26.08
N PRO A 17 -12.97 -2.54 26.01
CA PRO A 17 -12.66 -3.78 25.34
C PRO A 17 -12.61 -3.57 23.81
N HIS A 18 -11.43 -3.79 23.22
CA HIS A 18 -11.09 -3.54 21.82
C HIS A 18 -11.96 -4.27 20.78
N TRP A 19 -12.80 -5.24 21.19
CA TRP A 19 -13.66 -6.01 20.29
C TRP A 19 -14.69 -5.15 19.56
N ARG A 20 -15.16 -4.04 20.18
CA ARG A 20 -16.12 -3.14 19.55
C ARG A 20 -15.54 -2.49 18.29
N ALA A 21 -14.28 -2.05 18.39
CA ALA A 21 -13.55 -1.50 17.25
C ALA A 21 -13.37 -2.54 16.14
N VAL A 22 -13.02 -3.77 16.52
CA VAL A 22 -12.89 -4.89 15.57
C VAL A 22 -14.22 -5.16 14.85
N LEU A 23 -15.34 -5.20 15.59
CA LEU A 23 -16.65 -5.43 15.00
C LEU A 23 -17.06 -4.32 14.01
N VAL A 24 -16.85 -3.05 14.38
CA VAL A 24 -17.12 -1.94 13.45
C VAL A 24 -16.18 -1.99 12.25
N GLY A 25 -14.90 -2.31 12.46
CA GLY A 25 -13.94 -2.54 11.36
C GLY A 25 -14.42 -3.62 10.40
N LEU A 26 -14.88 -4.77 10.92
CA LEU A 26 -15.42 -5.88 10.12
C LEU A 26 -16.65 -5.49 9.30
N ILE A 27 -17.52 -4.62 9.83
CA ILE A 27 -18.68 -4.10 9.10
C ILE A 27 -18.26 -3.08 8.03
N LEU A 28 -17.26 -2.23 8.32
CA LEU A 28 -16.79 -1.20 7.38
C LEU A 28 -15.93 -1.77 6.25
N ILE A 29 -15.24 -2.89 6.46
CA ILE A 29 -14.41 -3.55 5.44
C ILE A 29 -15.18 -3.77 4.12
N PRO A 30 -16.33 -4.49 4.07
CA PRO A 30 -17.02 -4.74 2.81
C PRO A 30 -17.53 -3.45 2.16
N VAL A 31 -17.97 -2.46 2.95
CA VAL A 31 -18.40 -1.16 2.43
C VAL A 31 -17.24 -0.43 1.76
N ASN A 32 -16.08 -0.41 2.41
CA ASN A 32 -14.88 0.24 1.88
C ASN A 32 -14.30 -0.52 0.67
N CYS A 33 -14.30 -1.86 0.68
CA CYS A 33 -13.90 -2.67 -0.47
C CYS A 33 -14.83 -2.44 -1.66
N TYR A 34 -16.15 -2.42 -1.44
CA TYR A 34 -17.11 -2.10 -2.50
C TYR A 34 -16.83 -0.72 -3.12
N TRP A 35 -16.55 0.28 -2.27
CA TRP A 35 -16.21 1.61 -2.73
C TRP A 35 -14.91 1.64 -3.56
N ILE A 36 -13.86 0.94 -3.10
CA ILE A 36 -12.59 0.79 -3.84
C ILE A 36 -12.85 0.13 -5.19
N THR A 37 -13.50 -1.03 -5.23
CA THR A 37 -13.79 -1.75 -6.49
C THR A 37 -14.64 -0.92 -7.45
N SER A 38 -15.62 -0.18 -6.94
CA SER A 38 -16.47 0.69 -7.78
C SER A 38 -15.66 1.81 -8.43
N ILE A 39 -14.76 2.45 -7.69
CA ILE A 39 -13.96 3.57 -8.20
C ILE A 39 -12.82 3.08 -9.11
N GLU A 40 -12.11 2.03 -8.69
CA GLU A 40 -10.92 1.52 -9.38
C GLU A 40 -11.28 0.71 -10.63
N MET A 41 -12.18 -0.27 -10.51
CA MET A 41 -12.49 -1.19 -11.61
C MET A 41 -13.68 -0.75 -12.46
N VAL A 42 -14.77 -0.32 -11.82
CA VAL A 42 -16.03 -0.04 -12.56
C VAL A 42 -15.98 1.32 -13.24
N GLN A 43 -15.61 2.36 -12.49
CA GLN A 43 -15.58 3.73 -12.99
C GLN A 43 -14.22 4.11 -13.59
N TYR A 44 -13.15 3.41 -13.22
CA TYR A 44 -11.77 3.71 -13.59
C TYR A 44 -11.42 5.20 -13.37
N PHE A 45 -11.92 5.76 -12.26
CA PHE A 45 -11.89 7.21 -12.01
C PHE A 45 -10.71 7.64 -11.16
N ALA A 46 -10.35 6.83 -10.15
CA ALA A 46 -9.25 7.09 -9.25
C ALA A 46 -8.66 5.78 -8.73
N GLN A 47 -7.43 5.83 -8.21
CA GLN A 47 -6.71 4.68 -7.68
C GLN A 47 -6.30 4.93 -6.22
N PRO A 48 -7.24 4.85 -5.26
CA PRO A 48 -6.94 5.03 -3.83
C PRO A 48 -5.83 4.12 -3.31
N THR A 49 -5.68 2.93 -3.88
CA THR A 49 -4.76 1.91 -3.35
C THR A 49 -3.34 2.01 -3.89
N THR A 50 -3.10 2.81 -4.95
CA THR A 50 -1.75 3.11 -5.46
C THR A 50 -1.06 4.21 -4.66
N VAL A 51 -1.84 5.05 -3.96
CA VAL A 51 -1.33 6.11 -3.10
C VAL A 51 -1.06 5.58 -1.69
N SER A 52 0.09 5.95 -1.09
CA SER A 52 0.49 5.49 0.24
C SER A 52 -0.48 5.90 1.36
N LEU A 53 -1.13 7.06 1.21
CA LEU A 53 -2.22 7.51 2.08
C LEU A 53 -3.56 7.17 1.41
N ILE A 54 -4.14 6.03 1.77
CA ILE A 54 -5.38 5.54 1.16
C ILE A 54 -6.55 6.44 1.56
N PHE A 55 -6.97 7.31 0.63
CA PHE A 55 -7.94 8.36 0.94
C PHE A 55 -9.32 7.84 1.33
N THR A 56 -9.74 6.66 0.82
CA THR A 56 -11.01 6.03 1.22
C THR A 56 -10.99 5.65 2.70
N VAL A 57 -9.86 5.19 3.21
CA VAL A 57 -9.67 4.86 4.63
C VAL A 57 -9.64 6.13 5.48
N VAL A 58 -8.94 7.16 5.03
CA VAL A 58 -8.91 8.48 5.71
C VAL A 58 -10.32 9.07 5.78
N PHE A 59 -11.09 8.97 4.70
CA PHE A 59 -12.47 9.44 4.66
C PHE A 59 -13.37 8.67 5.63
N ASN A 60 -13.30 7.33 5.64
CA ASN A 60 -14.02 6.50 6.61
C ASN A 60 -13.66 6.87 8.05
N LEU A 61 -12.38 7.11 8.32
CA LEU A 61 -11.91 7.56 9.64
C LEU A 61 -12.43 8.96 10.00
N PHE A 62 -12.44 9.89 9.05
CA PHE A 62 -12.98 11.24 9.23
C PHE A 62 -14.47 11.21 9.58
N VAL A 63 -15.27 10.44 8.82
CA VAL A 63 -16.72 10.27 9.07
C VAL A 63 -16.93 9.61 10.44
N LEU A 64 -16.21 8.53 10.73
CA LEU A 64 -16.34 7.82 12.00
C LEU A 64 -15.96 8.71 13.18
N THR A 65 -14.90 9.51 13.06
CA THR A 65 -14.49 10.41 14.14
C THR A 65 -15.46 11.57 14.32
N SER A 66 -16.02 12.10 13.23
CA SER A 66 -17.08 13.11 13.28
C SER A 66 -18.33 12.58 13.99
N LEU A 67 -18.76 11.36 13.66
CA LEU A 67 -19.85 10.67 14.36
C LEU A 67 -19.49 10.39 15.82
N ASN A 68 -18.24 10.06 16.11
CA ASN A 68 -17.77 9.82 17.47
C ASN A 68 -17.83 11.08 18.35
N LEU A 69 -17.55 12.26 17.79
CA LEU A 69 -17.71 13.53 18.50
C LEU A 69 -19.18 13.81 18.86
N LEU A 70 -20.10 13.53 17.93
CA LEU A 70 -21.54 13.60 18.21
C LEU A 70 -21.95 12.57 19.28
N ALA A 71 -21.44 11.34 19.19
CA ALA A 71 -21.70 10.31 20.18
C ALA A 71 -21.17 10.69 21.57
N LYS A 72 -20.01 11.34 21.69
CA LYS A 72 -19.53 11.86 22.99
C LYS A 72 -20.49 12.84 23.63
N ARG A 73 -21.20 13.65 22.82
CA ARG A 73 -22.17 14.64 23.30
C ARG A 73 -23.51 14.02 23.71
N PHE A 74 -24.02 13.06 22.94
CA PHE A 74 -25.38 12.53 23.14
C PHE A 74 -25.43 11.13 23.76
N LEU A 75 -24.44 10.27 23.49
CA LEU A 75 -24.40 8.86 23.87
C LEU A 75 -22.96 8.43 24.27
N PRO A 76 -22.39 8.97 25.37
CA PRO A 76 -20.96 8.83 25.69
C PRO A 76 -20.49 7.39 25.93
N TRP A 77 -21.40 6.46 26.22
CA TRP A 77 -21.10 5.03 26.33
C TRP A 77 -20.77 4.37 24.97
N LEU A 78 -21.29 4.93 23.87
CA LEU A 78 -20.98 4.48 22.51
C LEU A 78 -19.67 5.08 21.97
N ALA A 79 -19.12 6.13 22.60
CA ALA A 79 -17.95 6.80 22.10
C ALA A 79 -16.69 5.91 22.09
N PHE A 80 -15.99 5.91 20.96
CA PHE A 80 -14.69 5.28 20.76
C PHE A 80 -13.54 6.12 21.35
N SER A 81 -12.56 5.42 21.89
CA SER A 81 -11.25 5.96 22.23
C SER A 81 -10.38 6.17 20.99
N GLN A 82 -9.32 6.96 21.13
CA GLN A 82 -8.35 7.18 20.05
C GLN A 82 -7.72 5.86 19.59
N GLY A 83 -7.38 4.97 20.53
CA GLY A 83 -6.83 3.65 20.22
C GLY A 83 -7.79 2.77 19.41
N GLU A 84 -9.09 2.79 19.73
CA GLU A 84 -10.11 2.05 18.97
C GLU A 84 -10.25 2.57 17.54
N LEU A 85 -10.22 3.89 17.33
CA LEU A 85 -10.25 4.48 15.99
C LEU A 85 -9.00 4.12 15.16
N LEU A 86 -7.82 4.11 15.81
CA LEU A 86 -6.58 3.70 15.16
C LEU A 86 -6.56 2.21 14.80
N ILE A 87 -7.21 1.34 15.59
CA ILE A 87 -7.41 -0.07 15.23
C ILE A 87 -8.24 -0.19 13.94
N ILE A 88 -9.36 0.55 13.87
CA ILE A 88 -10.22 0.55 12.67
C ILE A 88 -9.44 1.06 11.44
N TYR A 89 -8.67 2.14 11.61
CA TYR A 89 -7.79 2.66 10.56
C TYR A 89 -6.79 1.60 10.07
N ALA A 90 -6.14 0.89 10.99
CA ALA A 90 -5.17 -0.16 10.63
C ALA A 90 -5.84 -1.33 9.90
N MET A 91 -7.00 -1.80 10.39
CA MET A 91 -7.78 -2.86 9.73
C MET A 91 -8.18 -2.47 8.30
N LEU A 92 -8.75 -1.27 8.13
CA LEU A 92 -9.16 -0.79 6.82
C LEU A 92 -7.97 -0.59 5.88
N SER A 93 -6.84 -0.07 6.37
CA SER A 93 -5.64 0.14 5.56
C SER A 93 -5.06 -1.18 5.03
N VAL A 94 -4.92 -2.19 5.89
CA VAL A 94 -4.40 -3.51 5.50
C VAL A 94 -5.32 -4.17 4.47
N VAL A 95 -6.64 -4.17 4.69
CA VAL A 95 -7.57 -4.79 3.76
C VAL A 95 -7.68 -4.03 2.45
N SER A 96 -7.64 -2.69 2.48
CA SER A 96 -7.65 -1.86 1.27
C SER A 96 -6.44 -2.13 0.39
N ALA A 97 -5.26 -2.30 0.98
CA ALA A 97 -4.03 -2.60 0.24
C ALA A 97 -4.10 -3.96 -0.49
N VAL A 98 -4.87 -4.92 0.04
CA VAL A 98 -5.12 -6.22 -0.60
C VAL A 98 -6.23 -6.12 -1.64
N ALA A 99 -7.30 -5.37 -1.36
CA ALA A 99 -8.47 -5.27 -2.23
C ALA A 99 -8.22 -4.45 -3.51
N GLY A 100 -7.12 -3.70 -3.57
CA GLY A 100 -6.83 -2.74 -4.62
C GLY A 100 -6.36 -3.31 -5.96
N ALA A 101 -6.06 -2.37 -6.86
CA ALA A 101 -5.74 -2.58 -8.27
C ALA A 101 -4.57 -3.54 -8.55
N SER A 102 -3.57 -3.60 -7.67
CA SER A 102 -2.36 -4.41 -7.93
C SER A 102 -2.46 -5.85 -7.42
N PHE A 103 -3.55 -6.23 -6.75
CA PHE A 103 -3.68 -7.58 -6.20
C PHE A 103 -5.02 -8.23 -6.56
N MET A 104 -6.14 -7.85 -5.93
CA MET A 104 -7.43 -8.51 -6.20
C MET A 104 -7.96 -8.25 -7.61
N GLU A 105 -7.66 -7.10 -8.22
CA GLU A 105 -7.99 -6.81 -9.62
C GLU A 105 -7.34 -7.78 -10.60
N ILE A 106 -6.15 -8.27 -10.28
CA ILE A 106 -5.44 -9.22 -11.14
C ILE A 106 -5.80 -10.65 -10.75
N LEU A 107 -5.86 -10.92 -9.45
CA LEU A 107 -6.05 -12.25 -8.92
C LEU A 107 -7.43 -12.80 -9.29
N VAL A 108 -8.51 -12.04 -9.14
CA VAL A 108 -9.86 -12.57 -9.37
C VAL A 108 -10.08 -12.97 -10.84
N PRO A 109 -9.76 -12.14 -11.84
CA PRO A 109 -9.94 -12.51 -13.25
C PRO A 109 -9.06 -13.69 -13.67
N ILE A 110 -7.82 -13.78 -13.19
CA ILE A 110 -6.89 -14.83 -13.64
C ILE A 110 -7.32 -16.24 -13.21
N LEU A 111 -8.15 -16.38 -12.16
CA LEU A 111 -8.61 -17.68 -11.66
C LEU A 111 -9.36 -18.51 -12.72
N GLY A 112 -10.12 -17.86 -13.60
CA GLY A 112 -10.92 -18.51 -14.64
C GLY A 112 -10.47 -18.24 -16.07
N HIS A 113 -9.60 -17.23 -16.27
CA HIS A 113 -9.31 -16.67 -17.59
C HIS A 113 -8.79 -17.70 -18.60
N ALA A 114 -7.82 -18.51 -18.20
CA ALA A 114 -7.19 -19.51 -19.06
C ALA A 114 -8.15 -20.64 -19.50
N PHE A 115 -9.23 -20.88 -18.75
CA PHE A 115 -10.23 -21.88 -19.07
C PHE A 115 -11.38 -21.30 -19.88
N TRP A 116 -11.83 -20.08 -19.54
CA TRP A 116 -12.93 -19.41 -20.23
C TRP A 116 -12.59 -19.09 -21.69
N PHE A 117 -11.45 -18.44 -21.91
CA PHE A 117 -11.01 -17.97 -23.23
C PHE A 117 -10.21 -19.01 -24.03
N ALA A 118 -10.13 -20.26 -23.57
CA ALA A 118 -9.51 -21.33 -24.36
C ALA A 118 -10.35 -21.64 -25.61
N THR A 119 -9.73 -21.50 -26.79
CA THR A 119 -10.31 -21.82 -28.10
C THR A 119 -9.40 -22.80 -28.85
N PRO A 120 -9.89 -23.50 -29.90
CA PRO A 120 -9.03 -24.34 -30.73
C PRO A 120 -7.88 -23.58 -31.39
N GLU A 121 -8.07 -22.30 -31.72
CA GLU A 121 -7.08 -21.47 -32.42
C GLU A 121 -5.91 -21.06 -31.52
N ASN A 122 -6.15 -20.83 -30.23
CA ASN A 122 -5.09 -20.46 -29.28
C ASN A 122 -4.43 -21.67 -28.59
N ASP A 123 -5.05 -22.85 -28.70
CA ASP A 123 -4.63 -24.12 -28.08
C ASP A 123 -4.20 -23.99 -26.60
N TRP A 124 -4.84 -23.10 -25.83
CA TRP A 124 -4.50 -22.92 -24.41
C TRP A 124 -4.71 -24.20 -23.60
N LYS A 125 -5.62 -25.06 -24.07
CA LYS A 125 -5.87 -26.37 -23.48
C LYS A 125 -4.64 -27.28 -23.56
N GLY A 126 -4.00 -27.42 -24.73
CA GLY A 126 -2.80 -28.23 -24.89
C GLY A 126 -1.56 -27.59 -24.26
N LEU A 127 -1.48 -26.26 -24.31
CA LEU A 127 -0.32 -25.51 -23.84
C LEU A 127 -0.27 -25.37 -22.32
N PHE A 128 -1.36 -24.92 -21.70
CA PHE A 128 -1.33 -24.39 -20.32
C PHE A 128 -2.09 -25.21 -19.28
N TRP A 129 -3.22 -25.87 -19.62
CA TRP A 129 -4.11 -26.45 -18.60
C TRP A 129 -3.43 -27.47 -17.67
N ARG A 130 -2.43 -28.21 -18.16
CA ARG A 130 -1.64 -29.15 -17.36
C ARG A 130 -0.81 -28.49 -16.26
N TYR A 131 -0.46 -27.22 -16.42
CA TYR A 131 0.37 -26.45 -15.49
C TYR A 131 -0.45 -25.60 -14.52
N ILE A 132 -1.78 -25.54 -14.67
CA ILE A 132 -2.65 -24.74 -13.82
C ILE A 132 -3.29 -25.66 -12.76
N PRO A 133 -2.94 -25.52 -11.47
CA PRO A 133 -3.49 -26.38 -10.44
C PRO A 133 -4.98 -26.10 -10.21
N LYS A 134 -5.83 -27.14 -10.34
CA LYS A 134 -7.28 -27.04 -10.17
C LYS A 134 -7.76 -26.54 -8.79
N TRP A 135 -6.89 -26.61 -7.77
CA TRP A 135 -7.20 -26.12 -6.43
C TRP A 135 -6.96 -24.61 -6.27
N LEU A 136 -6.28 -23.98 -7.23
CA LEU A 136 -6.01 -22.54 -7.31
C LEU A 136 -6.84 -21.80 -8.35
N SER A 137 -7.51 -22.52 -9.25
CA SER A 137 -8.21 -21.97 -10.40
C SER A 137 -9.60 -22.57 -10.56
N MET A 138 -10.47 -21.90 -11.32
CA MET A 138 -11.83 -22.35 -11.61
C MET A 138 -11.90 -22.80 -13.08
N ASP A 139 -12.04 -24.11 -13.32
CA ASP A 139 -12.06 -24.71 -14.67
C ASP A 139 -13.48 -24.99 -15.22
N ASN A 140 -14.50 -24.99 -14.36
CA ASN A 140 -15.87 -25.30 -14.76
C ASN A 140 -16.55 -24.13 -15.50
N LYS A 141 -16.67 -24.24 -16.83
CA LYS A 141 -17.33 -23.24 -17.68
C LYS A 141 -18.77 -22.90 -17.27
N ARG A 142 -19.52 -23.82 -16.66
CA ARG A 142 -20.91 -23.53 -16.20
C ARG A 142 -20.96 -22.57 -15.01
N ILE A 143 -19.93 -22.58 -14.17
CA ILE A 143 -19.80 -21.65 -13.04
C ILE A 143 -19.22 -20.33 -13.53
N LEU A 144 -18.23 -20.41 -14.43
CA LEU A 144 -17.63 -19.23 -15.05
C LEU A 144 -18.61 -18.43 -15.91
N SER A 145 -19.61 -19.06 -16.54
CA SER A 145 -20.60 -18.32 -17.34
C SER A 145 -21.35 -17.29 -16.50
N GLY A 146 -21.70 -17.60 -15.25
CA GLY A 146 -22.32 -16.64 -14.35
C GLY A 146 -21.41 -15.47 -13.96
N TYR A 147 -20.09 -15.67 -13.95
CA TYR A 147 -19.11 -14.62 -13.68
C TYR A 147 -18.86 -13.73 -14.91
N TYR A 148 -18.71 -14.33 -16.10
CA TYR A 148 -18.35 -13.61 -17.32
C TYR A 148 -19.53 -13.01 -18.08
N GLN A 149 -20.70 -13.67 -18.08
CA GLN A 149 -21.85 -13.26 -18.89
C GLN A 149 -22.85 -12.41 -18.10
N GLY A 150 -22.78 -12.41 -16.77
CA GLY A 150 -23.77 -11.73 -15.92
C GLY A 150 -25.06 -12.55 -15.75
N ASP A 151 -26.15 -11.87 -15.39
CA ASP A 151 -27.50 -12.44 -15.16
C ASP A 151 -27.55 -13.68 -14.24
N SER A 152 -26.63 -13.71 -13.27
CA SER A 152 -26.45 -14.81 -12.34
C SER A 152 -26.29 -14.30 -10.91
N THR A 153 -26.37 -15.20 -9.94
CA THR A 153 -26.23 -14.85 -8.51
C THR A 153 -25.14 -15.68 -7.86
N LEU A 154 -24.30 -15.05 -7.05
CA LEU A 154 -23.27 -15.76 -6.28
C LEU A 154 -23.87 -16.68 -5.21
N HIS A 155 -25.10 -16.39 -4.77
CA HIS A 155 -25.74 -17.03 -3.62
C HIS A 155 -26.22 -18.47 -3.86
N THR A 156 -26.03 -19.03 -5.06
CA THR A 156 -26.36 -20.44 -5.31
C THR A 156 -25.31 -21.36 -4.70
N ALA A 157 -25.74 -22.51 -4.18
CA ALA A 157 -24.83 -23.51 -3.61
C ALA A 157 -23.76 -23.97 -4.63
N GLN A 158 -24.13 -24.08 -5.91
CA GLN A 158 -23.22 -24.46 -6.98
C GLN A 158 -22.08 -23.43 -7.16
N HIS A 159 -22.40 -22.12 -7.18
CA HIS A 159 -21.37 -21.09 -7.31
C HIS A 159 -20.52 -20.98 -6.05
N LEU A 160 -21.13 -21.00 -4.86
CA LEU A 160 -20.39 -20.95 -3.60
C LEU A 160 -19.41 -22.12 -3.47
N LEU A 161 -19.86 -23.36 -3.68
CA LEU A 161 -19.01 -24.53 -3.56
C LEU A 161 -17.92 -24.59 -4.63
N GLY A 162 -18.21 -24.12 -5.85
CA GLY A 162 -17.23 -24.04 -6.93
C GLY A 162 -16.08 -23.09 -6.62
N TRP A 163 -16.40 -21.90 -6.11
CA TRP A 163 -15.40 -20.87 -5.78
C TRP A 163 -14.72 -21.08 -4.42
N LEU A 164 -15.33 -21.87 -3.51
CA LEU A 164 -14.82 -22.05 -2.16
C LEU A 164 -13.38 -22.55 -2.14
N THR A 165 -13.05 -23.54 -2.96
CA THR A 165 -11.70 -24.15 -2.95
C THR A 165 -10.62 -23.17 -3.41
N PRO A 166 -10.70 -22.53 -4.60
CA PRO A 166 -9.73 -21.51 -4.99
C PRO A 166 -9.65 -20.36 -4.01
N VAL A 167 -10.79 -19.83 -3.55
CA VAL A 167 -10.84 -18.66 -2.65
C VAL A 167 -10.19 -18.96 -1.31
N MET A 168 -10.47 -20.12 -0.70
CA MET A 168 -9.88 -20.49 0.59
C MET A 168 -8.36 -20.71 0.51
N ASN A 169 -7.87 -21.29 -0.59
CA ASN A 169 -6.44 -21.49 -0.80
C ASN A 169 -5.70 -20.17 -1.01
N TRP A 170 -6.25 -19.27 -1.83
CA TRP A 170 -5.68 -17.93 -2.01
C TRP A 170 -5.80 -17.09 -0.74
N PHE A 171 -6.88 -17.20 0.02
CA PHE A 171 -7.01 -16.56 1.32
C PHE A 171 -5.91 -17.02 2.28
N ALA A 172 -5.66 -18.34 2.38
CA ALA A 172 -4.59 -18.88 3.22
C ALA A 172 -3.20 -18.37 2.78
N PHE A 173 -2.96 -18.29 1.47
CA PHE A 173 -1.73 -17.72 0.91
C PHE A 173 -1.54 -16.25 1.27
N VAL A 174 -2.57 -15.42 1.05
CA VAL A 174 -2.54 -13.99 1.37
C VAL A 174 -2.37 -13.76 2.86
N LEU A 175 -3.07 -14.52 3.70
CA LEU A 175 -2.94 -14.43 5.15
C LEU A 175 -1.51 -14.75 5.59
N ALA A 176 -0.91 -15.84 5.10
CA ALA A 176 0.48 -16.17 5.41
C ALA A 176 1.46 -15.09 4.95
N LEU A 177 1.25 -14.53 3.75
CA LEU A 177 2.06 -13.44 3.22
C LEU A 177 2.00 -12.19 4.11
N LEU A 178 0.79 -11.77 4.50
CA LEU A 178 0.58 -10.63 5.38
C LEU A 178 1.19 -10.86 6.77
N LEU A 179 1.06 -12.07 7.32
CA LEU A 179 1.66 -12.42 8.62
C LEU A 179 3.19 -12.32 8.57
N VAL A 180 3.83 -12.83 7.51
CA VAL A 180 5.27 -12.68 7.29
C VAL A 180 5.66 -11.21 7.22
N MET A 181 4.94 -10.40 6.45
CA MET A 181 5.20 -8.96 6.32
C MET A 181 5.02 -8.21 7.64
N ILE A 182 3.99 -8.54 8.43
CA ILE A 182 3.79 -7.99 9.78
C ILE A 182 4.97 -8.37 10.69
N CYS A 183 5.43 -9.62 10.64
CA CYS A 183 6.57 -10.06 11.44
C CYS A 183 7.85 -9.31 11.06
N ILE A 184 8.11 -9.11 9.77
CA ILE A 184 9.23 -8.29 9.28
C ILE A 184 9.10 -6.85 9.84
N ASN A 185 7.92 -6.25 9.73
CA ASN A 185 7.66 -4.90 10.25
C ASN A 185 7.90 -4.80 11.76
N LEU A 186 7.46 -5.78 12.55
CA LEU A 186 7.70 -5.82 14.00
C LEU A 186 9.20 -5.86 14.33
N ILE A 187 10.00 -6.60 13.56
CA ILE A 187 11.46 -6.70 13.78
C ILE A 187 12.17 -5.37 13.48
N VAL A 188 11.80 -4.69 12.40
CA VAL A 188 12.47 -3.46 11.93
C VAL A 188 11.93 -2.19 12.57
N ARG A 189 10.71 -2.19 13.09
CA ARG A 189 10.05 -1.03 13.71
C ARG A 189 10.92 -0.38 14.78
N LYS A 190 11.43 -1.17 15.72
CA LYS A 190 12.18 -0.64 16.88
C LYS A 190 13.43 0.15 16.46
N PRO A 191 14.35 -0.40 15.64
CA PRO A 191 15.46 0.38 15.09
C PRO A 191 15.01 1.67 14.39
N TRP A 192 13.97 1.60 13.55
CA TRP A 192 13.49 2.74 12.79
C TRP A 192 12.91 3.85 13.67
N THR A 193 12.18 3.49 14.73
CA THR A 193 11.56 4.45 15.64
C THR A 193 12.53 4.98 16.69
N GLU A 194 13.31 4.11 17.35
CA GLU A 194 14.11 4.50 18.52
C GLU A 194 15.52 4.97 18.14
N GLN A 195 16.17 4.30 17.19
CA GLN A 195 17.56 4.56 16.82
C GLN A 195 17.65 5.57 15.68
N GLU A 196 16.86 5.36 14.62
CA GLU A 196 16.89 6.19 13.42
C GLU A 196 15.91 7.37 13.48
N LYS A 197 14.90 7.32 14.37
CA LYS A 197 13.89 8.37 14.57
C LYS A 197 13.27 8.88 13.26
N LEU A 198 12.81 7.96 12.43
CA LEU A 198 12.15 8.29 11.16
C LEU A 198 10.89 9.15 11.40
N ALA A 199 10.49 9.95 10.41
CA ALA A 199 9.47 10.99 10.56
C ALA A 199 8.01 10.49 10.53
N TYR A 200 7.74 9.35 9.88
CA TYR A 200 6.39 8.78 9.68
C TYR A 200 5.32 9.80 9.22
N PRO A 201 5.56 10.59 8.16
CA PRO A 201 4.69 11.70 7.77
C PRO A 201 3.26 11.26 7.37
N ILE A 202 3.10 10.07 6.78
CA ILE A 202 1.80 9.56 6.33
C ILE A 202 0.83 9.32 7.50
N ILE A 203 1.34 8.91 8.67
CA ILE A 203 0.47 8.56 9.82
C ILE A 203 -0.02 9.81 10.57
N GLN A 204 0.62 10.97 10.35
CA GLN A 204 0.34 12.20 11.08
C GLN A 204 -1.12 12.65 10.91
N LEU A 205 -1.65 12.57 9.68
CA LEU A 205 -3.04 12.94 9.42
C LEU A 205 -4.04 11.99 10.09
N PRO A 206 -4.00 10.65 9.88
CA PRO A 206 -4.85 9.72 10.60
C PRO A 206 -4.76 9.86 12.13
N PHE A 207 -3.55 10.03 12.66
CA PHE A 207 -3.33 10.23 14.09
C PHE A 207 -3.99 11.52 14.59
N ALA A 208 -3.76 12.64 13.90
CA ALA A 208 -4.37 13.92 14.24
C ALA A 208 -5.90 13.87 14.12
N LEU A 209 -6.44 13.24 13.08
CA LEU A 209 -7.88 13.08 12.88
C LEU A 209 -8.55 12.41 14.09
N THR A 210 -7.91 11.44 14.71
CA THR A 210 -8.45 10.73 15.89
C THR A 210 -8.33 11.53 17.20
N SER A 211 -7.64 12.67 17.18
CA SER A 211 -7.49 13.55 18.36
C SER A 211 -8.66 14.54 18.49
N GLU A 212 -9.03 14.89 19.72
CA GLU A 212 -10.16 15.79 19.98
C GLU A 212 -9.88 17.24 19.52
N GLY A 213 -8.62 17.68 19.56
CA GLY A 213 -8.22 19.04 19.18
C GLY A 213 -8.28 19.33 17.67
N PHE A 214 -8.33 18.28 16.83
CA PHE A 214 -8.30 18.45 15.38
C PHE A 214 -9.51 19.23 14.87
N PHE A 215 -10.73 18.86 15.30
CA PHE A 215 -11.98 19.46 14.82
C PHE A 215 -12.24 20.86 15.38
N ILE A 216 -11.51 21.27 16.43
CA ILE A 216 -11.62 22.61 17.04
C ILE A 216 -10.71 23.61 16.29
N ASN A 217 -9.69 23.13 15.59
CA ASN A 217 -8.71 23.98 14.94
C ASN A 217 -9.31 24.76 13.76
N LYS A 218 -9.53 26.07 13.94
CA LYS A 218 -10.08 26.97 12.91
C LYS A 218 -9.20 27.04 11.66
N THR A 219 -7.88 27.01 11.81
CA THR A 219 -6.93 27.07 10.68
C THR A 219 -7.04 25.83 9.79
N MET A 220 -7.30 24.66 10.39
CA MET A 220 -7.56 23.43 9.63
C MET A 220 -8.81 23.58 8.76
N TRP A 221 -9.91 24.10 9.31
CA TRP A 221 -11.15 24.31 8.56
C TRP A 221 -11.03 25.36 7.45
N VAL A 222 -10.23 26.42 7.65
CA VAL A 222 -9.92 27.38 6.58
C VAL A 222 -9.18 26.68 5.45
N GLY A 223 -8.15 25.89 5.76
CA GLY A 223 -7.41 25.11 4.76
C GLY A 223 -8.28 24.09 4.03
N PHE A 224 -9.11 23.34 4.77
CA PHE A 224 -10.06 22.39 4.24
C PHE A 224 -11.08 23.07 3.32
N GLY A 225 -11.69 24.17 3.77
CA GLY A 225 -12.68 24.91 2.98
C GLY A 225 -12.10 25.49 1.70
N LEU A 226 -10.88 26.00 1.74
CA LEU A 226 -10.19 26.52 0.57
C LEU A 226 -9.91 25.39 -0.44
N MET A 227 -9.30 24.29 -0.01
CA MET A 227 -9.00 23.16 -0.89
C MET A 227 -10.26 22.47 -1.43
N ALA A 228 -11.24 22.21 -0.56
CA ALA A 228 -12.52 21.63 -0.95
C ALA A 228 -13.25 22.54 -1.95
N GLY A 229 -13.24 23.86 -1.74
CA GLY A 229 -13.82 24.81 -2.69
C GLY A 229 -13.16 24.74 -4.06
N LEU A 230 -11.83 24.71 -4.12
CA LEU A 230 -11.09 24.56 -5.37
C LEU A 230 -11.42 23.24 -6.10
N ASP A 231 -11.44 22.11 -5.37
CA ASP A 231 -11.74 20.80 -5.94
C ASP A 231 -13.21 20.68 -6.37
N ILE A 232 -14.15 21.26 -5.63
CA ILE A 232 -15.57 21.31 -5.99
C ILE A 232 -15.76 22.12 -7.27
N ILE A 233 -15.10 23.28 -7.42
CA ILE A 233 -15.20 24.07 -8.66
C ILE A 233 -14.60 23.30 -9.84
N ASN A 234 -13.45 22.64 -9.66
CA ASN A 234 -12.87 21.79 -10.70
C ASN A 234 -13.76 20.57 -11.03
N GLY A 235 -14.42 19.97 -10.05
CA GLY A 235 -15.38 18.88 -10.25
C GLY A 235 -16.66 19.34 -10.94
N LEU A 236 -17.14 20.54 -10.60
CA LEU A 236 -18.26 21.17 -11.27
C LEU A 236 -17.95 21.53 -12.72
N HIS A 237 -16.73 21.99 -13.04
CA HIS A 237 -16.28 22.20 -14.42
C HIS A 237 -16.36 20.90 -15.25
N PHE A 238 -16.03 19.76 -14.65
CA PHE A 238 -16.12 18.45 -15.32
C PHE A 238 -17.56 18.08 -15.69
N ILE A 239 -18.54 18.39 -14.83
CA ILE A 239 -19.97 18.11 -15.07
C ILE A 239 -20.59 19.19 -15.96
N PHE A 240 -20.21 20.46 -15.74
CA PHE A 240 -20.73 21.65 -16.39
C PHE A 240 -19.57 22.45 -17.01
N PRO A 241 -19.22 22.22 -18.28
CA PRO A 241 -18.10 22.88 -18.94
C PRO A 241 -18.18 24.43 -18.99
N ALA A 242 -19.36 25.00 -18.73
CA ALA A 242 -19.57 26.45 -18.63
C ALA A 242 -18.86 27.09 -17.42
N ILE A 243 -18.59 26.33 -16.36
CA ILE A 243 -17.84 26.81 -15.19
C ILE A 243 -16.35 26.76 -15.55
N PRO A 244 -15.55 27.83 -15.43
CA PRO A 244 -14.13 27.78 -15.77
C PRO A 244 -13.34 26.92 -14.78
N ARG A 245 -12.40 26.13 -15.31
CA ARG A 245 -11.44 25.35 -14.51
C ARG A 245 -10.42 26.28 -13.84
N LEU A 246 -10.16 26.08 -12.55
CA LEU A 246 -9.22 26.93 -11.80
C LEU A 246 -7.76 26.51 -12.03
N PHE A 247 -7.45 25.22 -11.98
CA PHE A 247 -6.11 24.72 -12.29
C PHE A 247 -6.15 23.29 -12.85
N ALA A 248 -5.12 22.95 -13.64
CA ALA A 248 -4.91 21.59 -14.10
C ALA A 248 -4.13 20.79 -13.07
N ARG A 249 -4.50 19.52 -12.88
CA ARG A 249 -3.76 18.60 -11.99
C ARG A 249 -2.36 18.29 -12.53
N SER A 250 -2.17 18.37 -13.84
CA SER A 250 -0.91 18.08 -14.51
C SER A 250 -0.71 19.01 -15.69
N TYR A 251 0.49 19.59 -15.77
CA TYR A 251 0.95 20.39 -16.90
C TYR A 251 2.09 19.65 -17.57
N PHE A 252 2.05 19.56 -18.90
CA PHE A 252 3.02 18.82 -19.69
C PHE A 252 3.89 19.80 -20.46
N PHE A 253 5.20 19.73 -20.23
CA PHE A 253 6.19 20.52 -20.93
C PHE A 253 7.08 19.59 -21.76
N SER A 254 7.36 19.98 -23.00
CA SER A 254 8.27 19.24 -23.88
C SER A 254 8.96 20.21 -24.81
N PHE A 255 10.22 19.93 -25.11
CA PHE A 255 10.99 20.69 -26.09
C PHE A 255 10.82 20.05 -27.48
N ALA A 256 10.61 20.88 -28.50
CA ALA A 256 10.40 20.40 -29.87
C ALA A 256 11.73 20.04 -30.57
N GLU A 257 12.79 20.80 -30.30
CA GLU A 257 14.04 20.71 -31.04
C GLU A 257 15.14 19.91 -30.30
N PRO A 258 15.94 19.10 -31.02
CA PRO A 258 17.14 18.50 -30.47
C PRO A 258 18.18 19.55 -30.04
N PRO A 259 19.02 19.27 -29.02
CA PRO A 259 19.06 18.03 -28.23
C PRO A 259 18.01 17.98 -27.10
N TRP A 260 17.34 19.09 -26.79
CA TRP A 260 16.40 19.22 -25.66
C TRP A 260 15.19 18.31 -25.78
N SER A 261 14.77 17.98 -26.99
CA SER A 261 13.70 17.00 -27.25
C SER A 261 14.00 15.61 -26.66
N ALA A 262 15.28 15.25 -26.48
CA ALA A 262 15.70 13.99 -25.86
C ALA A 262 15.33 13.88 -24.37
N MET A 263 15.13 15.00 -23.66
CA MET A 263 14.67 14.99 -22.27
C MET A 263 13.23 14.46 -22.12
N GLY A 264 12.48 14.39 -23.22
CA GLY A 264 11.08 14.03 -23.26
C GLY A 264 10.18 14.96 -22.46
N ARG A 265 9.07 14.40 -21.96
CA ARG A 265 8.05 15.18 -21.25
C ARG A 265 8.48 15.43 -19.81
N VAL A 266 8.36 16.68 -19.38
CA VAL A 266 8.42 17.13 -17.99
C VAL A 266 6.98 17.35 -17.53
N ILE A 267 6.55 16.61 -16.53
CA ILE A 267 5.19 16.67 -16.00
C ILE A 267 5.24 17.43 -14.68
N LEU A 268 4.58 18.58 -14.61
CA LEU A 268 4.36 19.31 -13.37
C LEU A 268 2.99 18.92 -12.82
N GLY A 269 2.98 18.03 -11.83
CA GLY A 269 1.77 17.62 -11.11
C GLY A 269 1.47 18.55 -9.94
N ILE A 270 0.33 19.23 -9.96
CA ILE A 270 -0.15 20.05 -8.84
C ILE A 270 -1.25 19.28 -8.13
N TYR A 271 -0.84 18.53 -7.11
CA TYR A 271 -1.74 17.78 -6.24
C TYR A 271 -1.68 18.35 -4.82
N PRO A 272 -2.74 19.03 -4.35
CA PRO A 272 -2.72 19.67 -3.05
C PRO A 272 -2.37 18.75 -1.88
N PHE A 273 -2.84 17.50 -1.90
CA PHE A 273 -2.50 16.53 -0.86
C PHE A 273 -1.01 16.14 -0.87
N VAL A 274 -0.39 16.04 -2.05
CA VAL A 274 1.06 15.78 -2.19
C VAL A 274 1.85 16.97 -1.70
N LEU A 275 1.40 18.20 -1.97
CA LEU A 275 2.01 19.41 -1.42
C LEU A 275 1.94 19.41 0.12
N GLY A 276 0.80 19.01 0.69
CA GLY A 276 0.63 18.86 2.13
C GLY A 276 1.57 17.85 2.76
N ILE A 277 1.74 16.67 2.14
CA ILE A 277 2.72 15.67 2.60
C ILE A 277 4.15 16.18 2.39
N GLY A 278 4.41 16.87 1.28
CA GLY A 278 5.70 17.47 0.94
C GLY A 278 6.22 18.42 2.02
N PHE A 279 5.33 19.15 2.70
CA PHE A 279 5.70 20.03 3.82
C PHE A 279 6.24 19.27 5.03
N LEU A 280 5.89 17.99 5.19
CA LEU A 280 6.38 17.14 6.29
C LEU A 280 7.72 16.45 5.97
N ILE A 281 8.20 16.55 4.72
CA ILE A 281 9.43 15.90 4.27
C ILE A 281 10.66 16.75 4.68
N PRO A 282 11.72 16.14 5.23
CA PRO A 282 12.99 16.83 5.46
C PRO A 282 13.53 17.55 4.22
N SER A 283 14.04 18.77 4.38
CA SER A 283 14.51 19.62 3.28
C SER A 283 15.63 18.98 2.45
N SER A 284 16.52 18.20 3.08
CA SER A 284 17.58 17.46 2.39
C SER A 284 17.03 16.40 1.42
N LEU A 285 15.91 15.79 1.77
CA LEU A 285 15.25 14.78 0.95
C LEU A 285 14.45 15.42 -0.19
N LEU A 286 13.78 16.54 0.07
CA LEU A 286 13.15 17.35 -0.99
C LEU A 286 14.18 17.84 -2.02
N PHE A 287 15.33 18.32 -1.56
CA PHE A 287 16.44 18.69 -2.43
C PHE A 287 16.89 17.50 -3.27
N SER A 288 17.07 16.33 -2.65
CA SER A 288 17.47 15.10 -3.35
C SER A 288 16.47 14.74 -4.46
N CYS A 289 15.16 14.73 -4.18
CA CYS A 289 14.13 14.46 -5.18
C CYS A 289 14.21 15.41 -6.38
N CYS A 290 14.36 16.72 -6.13
CA CYS A 290 14.47 17.72 -7.19
C CYS A 290 15.77 17.56 -7.99
N PHE A 291 16.90 17.41 -7.30
CA PHE A 291 18.22 17.27 -7.93
C PHE A 291 18.30 16.01 -8.79
N PHE A 292 17.93 14.85 -8.25
CA PHE A 292 17.98 13.59 -9.00
C PHE A 292 16.97 13.56 -10.15
N PHE A 293 15.83 14.26 -10.03
CA PHE A 293 14.91 14.48 -11.16
C PHE A 293 15.57 15.27 -12.30
N TRP A 294 16.34 16.31 -12.01
CA TRP A 294 17.03 17.03 -13.09
C TRP A 294 18.27 16.27 -13.59
N LEU A 295 18.92 15.49 -12.72
CA LEU A 295 20.08 14.68 -13.09
C LEU A 295 19.73 13.63 -14.16
N TRP A 296 18.66 12.85 -13.99
CA TRP A 296 18.29 11.84 -15.01
C TRP A 296 17.79 12.50 -16.32
N LYS A 297 17.14 13.68 -16.24
CA LYS A 297 16.83 14.48 -17.44
C LYS A 297 18.10 14.96 -18.14
N GLY A 298 19.12 15.34 -17.39
CA GLY A 298 20.45 15.65 -17.91
C GLY A 298 21.12 14.43 -18.57
N GLN A 299 20.99 13.23 -17.98
CA GLN A 299 21.45 12.00 -18.62
C GLN A 299 20.76 11.80 -19.97
N LEU A 300 19.43 11.89 -20.05
CA LEU A 300 18.69 11.79 -21.31
C LEU A 300 19.18 12.79 -22.37
N LEU A 301 19.43 14.04 -21.99
CA LEU A 301 20.00 15.05 -22.88
C LEU A 301 21.38 14.61 -23.41
N LEU A 302 22.27 14.16 -22.54
CA LEU A 302 23.60 13.67 -22.94
C LEU A 302 23.50 12.46 -23.88
N GLY A 303 22.58 11.53 -23.60
CA GLY A 303 22.31 10.40 -24.49
C GLY A 303 21.87 10.85 -25.88
N GLY A 304 21.00 11.86 -25.94
CA GLY A 304 20.57 12.48 -27.20
C GLY A 304 21.72 13.15 -27.97
N ILE A 305 22.59 13.88 -27.27
CA ILE A 305 23.80 14.51 -27.87
C ILE A 305 24.76 13.45 -28.42
N MET A 306 24.94 12.34 -27.70
CA MET A 306 25.83 11.24 -28.09
C MET A 306 25.22 10.31 -29.15
N GLY A 307 23.97 10.54 -29.56
CA GLY A 307 23.26 9.70 -30.53
C GLY A 307 22.85 8.33 -29.98
N TRP A 308 22.81 8.15 -28.66
CA TRP A 308 22.30 6.92 -28.06
C TRP A 308 20.79 6.82 -28.21
N GLN A 309 20.28 5.59 -28.28
CA GLN A 309 18.85 5.37 -28.16
C GLN A 309 18.41 5.78 -26.76
N THR A 310 17.62 6.84 -26.68
CA THR A 310 17.05 7.35 -25.44
C THR A 310 15.56 7.08 -25.42
N SER A 311 15.07 6.54 -24.31
CA SER A 311 13.63 6.40 -24.06
C SER A 311 13.24 7.37 -22.96
N ALA A 312 12.58 8.46 -23.31
CA ALA A 312 12.24 9.51 -22.36
C ALA A 312 10.97 9.22 -21.52
N GLY A 313 10.69 7.94 -21.26
CA GLY A 313 9.52 7.47 -20.54
C GLY A 313 9.80 6.26 -19.65
N PHE A 314 8.93 6.08 -18.66
CA PHE A 314 8.87 4.88 -17.83
C PHE A 314 8.61 3.65 -18.72
N GLY A 315 9.45 2.61 -18.59
CA GLY A 315 9.28 1.34 -19.34
C GLY A 315 10.23 1.12 -20.51
N GLY A 316 11.07 2.10 -20.88
CA GLY A 316 12.04 1.91 -21.94
C GLY A 316 13.25 1.07 -21.53
N THR A 317 13.69 0.18 -22.41
CA THR A 317 14.91 -0.64 -22.24
C THR A 317 16.17 0.07 -22.76
N SER A 318 16.11 1.39 -22.88
CA SER A 318 17.15 2.21 -23.49
C SER A 318 17.79 3.12 -22.44
N TYR A 319 18.89 3.76 -22.83
CA TYR A 319 19.61 4.66 -21.94
C TYR A 319 18.68 5.79 -21.43
N PRO A 320 18.72 6.15 -20.12
CA PRO A 320 19.68 5.73 -19.09
C PRO A 320 19.25 4.50 -18.26
N TYR A 321 18.32 3.65 -18.72
CA TYR A 321 17.90 2.43 -18.02
C TYR A 321 17.26 2.71 -16.65
N VAL A 322 16.40 3.73 -16.58
CA VAL A 322 15.81 4.27 -15.33
C VAL A 322 15.18 3.19 -14.47
N ASN A 323 14.42 2.26 -15.05
CA ASN A 323 13.77 1.19 -14.29
C ASN A 323 14.80 0.23 -13.66
N TYR A 324 15.87 -0.09 -14.37
CA TYR A 324 16.95 -0.94 -13.86
C TYR A 324 17.75 -0.22 -12.78
N GLN A 325 18.02 1.08 -12.95
CA GLN A 325 18.63 1.91 -11.92
C GLN A 325 17.73 2.01 -10.67
N GLY A 326 16.42 2.22 -10.86
CA GLY A 326 15.43 2.28 -9.78
C GLY A 326 15.35 0.97 -8.99
N PHE A 327 15.32 -0.17 -9.69
CA PHE A 327 15.37 -1.48 -9.06
C PHE A 327 16.69 -1.69 -8.28
N GLY A 328 17.82 -1.33 -8.87
CA GLY A 328 19.12 -1.35 -8.20
C GLY A 328 19.17 -0.43 -6.97
N ALA A 329 18.53 0.74 -7.03
CA ALA A 329 18.41 1.66 -5.91
C ALA A 329 17.58 1.07 -4.77
N TYR A 330 16.43 0.44 -5.06
CA TYR A 330 15.63 -0.25 -4.04
C TYR A 330 16.43 -1.37 -3.36
N LEU A 331 17.17 -2.19 -4.13
CA LEU A 331 18.07 -3.20 -3.56
C LEU A 331 19.20 -2.59 -2.74
N GLY A 332 19.79 -1.48 -3.20
CA GLY A 332 20.82 -0.74 -2.46
C GLY A 332 20.32 -0.23 -1.11
N ILE A 333 19.13 0.39 -1.09
CA ILE A 333 18.46 0.85 0.15
C ILE A 333 18.22 -0.33 1.09
N PHE A 334 17.74 -1.45 0.57
CA PHE A 334 17.55 -2.68 1.36
C PHE A 334 18.86 -3.16 1.98
N LEU A 335 19.95 -3.27 1.19
CA LEU A 335 21.25 -3.71 1.69
C LEU A 335 21.81 -2.76 2.76
N ILE A 336 21.69 -1.45 2.56
CA ILE A 336 22.10 -0.44 3.56
C ILE A 336 21.29 -0.60 4.84
N ALA A 337 19.98 -0.79 4.75
CA ALA A 337 19.11 -1.02 5.90
C ALA A 337 19.49 -2.30 6.66
N CYS A 338 19.81 -3.39 5.96
CA CYS A 338 20.30 -4.64 6.57
C CYS A 338 21.66 -4.43 7.26
N VAL A 339 22.61 -3.74 6.63
CA VAL A 339 23.93 -3.48 7.20
C VAL A 339 23.84 -2.60 8.46
N ARG A 340 22.98 -1.56 8.44
CA ARG A 340 22.75 -0.70 9.61
C ARG A 340 22.09 -1.47 10.76
N SER A 341 21.10 -2.29 10.46
CA SER A 341 20.36 -3.07 11.46
C SER A 341 21.03 -4.38 11.90
N ARG A 342 22.19 -4.75 11.34
CA ARG A 342 22.86 -6.05 11.58
C ARG A 342 23.03 -6.43 13.05
N LYS A 343 23.38 -5.47 13.92
CA LYS A 343 23.55 -5.71 15.37
C LYS A 343 22.22 -6.04 16.04
N HIS A 344 21.16 -5.33 15.67
CA HIS A 344 19.80 -5.58 16.15
C HIS A 344 19.27 -6.91 15.63
N LEU A 345 19.38 -7.19 14.33
CA LEU A 345 18.96 -8.45 13.72
C LEU A 345 19.66 -9.65 14.38
N PHE A 346 20.97 -9.53 14.65
CA PHE A 346 21.72 -10.57 15.35
C PHE A 346 21.26 -10.74 16.81
N THR A 347 20.89 -9.65 17.49
CA THR A 347 20.34 -9.71 18.85
C THR A 347 18.97 -10.40 18.87
N VAL A 348 18.10 -10.08 17.92
CA VAL A 348 16.79 -10.74 17.75
C VAL A 348 16.96 -12.23 17.48
N PHE A 349 17.91 -12.60 16.61
CA PHE A 349 18.23 -14.00 16.32
C PHE A 349 18.75 -14.76 17.55
N ARG A 350 19.61 -14.15 18.36
CA ARG A 350 20.06 -14.74 19.64
C ARG A 350 18.91 -14.94 20.64
N LYS A 351 17.99 -13.97 20.75
CA LYS A 351 16.80 -14.10 21.61
C LYS A 351 15.88 -15.24 21.16
N PHE A 352 15.77 -15.48 19.85
CA PHE A 352 15.05 -16.63 19.31
C PHE A 352 15.68 -17.97 19.74
N LEU A 353 17.00 -18.11 19.61
CA LEU A 353 17.75 -19.30 20.06
C LEU A 353 17.72 -19.53 21.58
N GLY A 354 17.07 -18.66 22.35
CA GLY A 354 17.00 -18.74 23.81
C GLY A 354 18.28 -18.29 24.51
N TRP A 355 19.21 -17.66 23.78
CA TRP A 355 20.46 -17.14 24.31
C TRP A 355 20.29 -15.70 24.82
N GLY A 356 19.53 -15.54 25.91
CA GLY A 356 19.32 -14.25 26.58
C GLY A 356 18.33 -14.33 27.74
N LYS A 357 18.60 -13.58 28.83
CA LYS A 357 17.79 -13.58 30.07
C LYS A 357 16.50 -12.76 29.98
N ASP A 358 16.37 -11.81 29.04
CA ASP A 358 15.17 -10.98 28.84
C ASP A 358 14.42 -11.36 27.55
N LEU A 359 13.47 -12.29 27.70
CA LEU A 359 12.66 -12.84 26.61
C LEU A 359 11.36 -12.06 26.37
N SER A 360 10.90 -11.32 27.37
CA SER A 360 9.70 -10.48 27.32
C SER A 360 10.10 -9.04 27.62
N ASP A 361 10.33 -8.24 26.58
CA ASP A 361 10.37 -6.79 26.73
C ASP A 361 8.91 -6.32 26.82
N PRO A 362 8.45 -5.75 27.95
CA PRO A 362 7.06 -5.32 28.12
C PRO A 362 6.63 -4.22 27.13
N SER A 363 7.60 -3.56 26.48
CA SER A 363 7.34 -2.54 25.46
C SER A 363 7.00 -3.13 24.07
N GLU A 364 7.20 -4.43 23.87
CA GLU A 364 6.93 -5.09 22.59
C GLU A 364 5.49 -5.63 22.52
N PRO A 365 4.74 -5.36 21.43
CA PRO A 365 3.38 -5.87 21.26
C PRO A 365 3.31 -7.40 21.24
N MET A 366 4.37 -8.05 20.76
CA MET A 366 4.48 -9.50 20.65
C MET A 366 5.88 -9.95 21.06
N PRO A 367 6.03 -11.03 21.84
CA PRO A 367 7.34 -11.57 22.18
C PRO A 367 8.11 -11.97 20.92
N TYR A 368 9.41 -11.62 20.85
CA TYR A 368 10.28 -11.91 19.71
C TYR A 368 10.26 -13.38 19.26
N ARG A 369 10.10 -14.32 20.20
CA ARG A 369 9.97 -15.75 19.90
C ARG A 369 8.76 -16.07 19.03
N VAL A 370 7.61 -15.48 19.35
CA VAL A 370 6.37 -15.75 18.60
C VAL A 370 6.44 -15.08 17.23
N THR A 371 6.96 -13.84 17.16
CA THR A 371 7.21 -13.15 15.89
C THR A 371 8.09 -13.97 14.96
N PHE A 372 9.19 -14.54 15.47
CA PHE A 372 10.08 -15.36 14.65
C PHE A 372 9.47 -16.71 14.28
N LEU A 373 8.73 -17.35 15.18
CA LEU A 373 8.03 -18.61 14.88
C LEU A 373 6.99 -18.41 13.76
N VAL A 374 6.19 -17.34 13.84
CA VAL A 374 5.21 -16.99 12.79
C VAL A 374 5.93 -16.65 11.49
N LEU A 375 7.06 -15.94 11.55
CA LEU A 375 7.89 -15.66 10.37
C LEU A 375 8.35 -16.95 9.69
N VAL A 376 8.95 -17.89 10.44
CA VAL A 376 9.47 -19.16 9.90
C VAL A 376 8.36 -20.06 9.37
N LEU A 377 7.28 -20.25 10.14
CA LEU A 377 6.14 -21.07 9.70
C LEU A 377 5.44 -20.46 8.48
N GLY A 378 5.23 -19.14 8.48
CA GLY A 378 4.64 -18.42 7.35
C GLY A 378 5.50 -18.54 6.09
N SER A 379 6.81 -18.29 6.19
CA SER A 379 7.72 -18.44 5.04
C SER A 379 7.80 -19.88 4.55
N THR A 380 7.80 -20.86 5.45
CA THR A 380 7.81 -22.29 5.08
C THR A 380 6.51 -22.69 4.38
N PHE A 381 5.38 -22.21 4.87
CA PHE A 381 4.08 -22.40 4.22
C PHE A 381 4.05 -21.80 2.81
N LEU A 382 4.54 -20.58 2.62
CA LEU A 382 4.61 -19.94 1.29
C LEU A 382 5.47 -20.77 0.33
N VAL A 383 6.63 -21.26 0.79
CA VAL A 383 7.51 -22.11 -0.02
C VAL A 383 6.81 -23.42 -0.39
N PHE A 384 6.21 -24.10 0.59
CA PHE A 384 5.49 -25.35 0.37
C PHE A 384 4.29 -25.17 -0.58
N PHE A 385 3.55 -24.08 -0.43
CA PHE A 385 2.41 -23.73 -1.28
C PHE A 385 2.84 -23.58 -2.74
N CYS A 386 3.91 -22.82 -2.99
CA CYS A 386 4.45 -22.62 -4.34
C CYS A 386 5.06 -23.90 -4.94
N LEU A 387 5.72 -24.74 -4.14
CA LEU A 387 6.19 -26.06 -4.58
C LEU A 387 5.02 -26.95 -5.00
N LYS A 388 3.95 -26.99 -4.21
CA LYS A 388 2.73 -27.74 -4.53
C LYS A 388 2.01 -27.19 -5.78
N ALA A 389 2.17 -25.90 -6.05
CA ALA A 389 1.68 -25.28 -7.27
C ALA A 389 2.54 -25.61 -8.52
N GLY A 390 3.69 -26.26 -8.35
CA GLY A 390 4.56 -26.72 -9.43
C GLY A 390 5.77 -25.82 -9.72
N MET A 391 6.07 -24.84 -8.86
CA MET A 391 7.24 -23.98 -9.01
C MET A 391 8.53 -24.67 -8.56
N SER A 392 9.67 -24.32 -9.17
CA SER A 392 10.99 -24.79 -8.74
C SER A 392 11.48 -24.06 -7.48
N LEU A 393 12.12 -24.81 -6.56
CA LEU A 393 12.57 -24.29 -5.25
C LEU A 393 13.45 -23.03 -5.37
N TRP A 394 14.41 -23.01 -6.29
CA TRP A 394 15.32 -21.87 -6.46
C TRP A 394 14.59 -20.60 -6.90
N THR A 395 13.58 -20.72 -7.77
CA THR A 395 12.76 -19.60 -8.25
C THR A 395 11.92 -19.02 -7.13
N ILE A 396 11.35 -19.88 -6.28
CA ILE A 396 10.57 -19.48 -5.10
C ILE A 396 11.45 -18.67 -4.15
N ILE A 397 12.63 -19.18 -3.80
CA ILE A 397 13.56 -18.51 -2.88
C ILE A 397 13.98 -17.16 -3.47
N LEU A 398 14.35 -17.11 -4.75
CA LEU A 398 14.75 -15.87 -5.41
C LEU A 398 13.61 -14.85 -5.44
N PHE A 399 12.41 -15.26 -5.85
CA PHE A 399 11.23 -14.40 -5.95
C PHE A 399 10.88 -13.78 -4.59
N PHE A 400 10.72 -14.60 -3.54
CA PHE A 400 10.36 -14.07 -2.22
C PHE A 400 11.48 -13.23 -1.60
N SER A 401 12.75 -13.59 -1.83
CA SER A 401 13.87 -12.77 -1.37
C SER A 401 13.84 -11.37 -2.00
N LEU A 402 13.63 -11.29 -3.31
CA LEU A 402 13.51 -10.02 -4.02
C LEU A 402 12.23 -9.26 -3.61
N TYR A 403 11.10 -9.96 -3.51
CA TYR A 403 9.82 -9.38 -3.11
C TYR A 403 9.91 -8.74 -1.73
N PHE A 404 10.44 -9.45 -0.72
CA PHE A 404 10.59 -8.90 0.63
C PHE A 404 11.66 -7.80 0.70
N ALA A 405 12.74 -7.91 -0.09
CA ALA A 405 13.75 -6.86 -0.17
C ALA A 405 13.17 -5.54 -0.69
N VAL A 406 12.46 -5.60 -1.81
CA VAL A 406 11.79 -4.44 -2.42
C VAL A 406 10.69 -3.93 -1.51
N SER A 407 9.87 -4.81 -0.92
CA SER A 407 8.81 -4.43 0.02
C SER A 407 9.36 -3.70 1.26
N LEU A 408 10.48 -4.16 1.82
CA LEU A 408 11.14 -3.50 2.95
C LEU A 408 11.71 -2.14 2.55
N ALA A 409 12.31 -2.03 1.36
CA ALA A 409 12.85 -0.77 0.84
C ALA A 409 11.73 0.26 0.61
N ILE A 410 10.61 -0.14 -0.01
CA ILE A 410 9.43 0.71 -0.19
C ILE A 410 8.84 1.12 1.16
N SER A 411 8.73 0.18 2.11
CA SER A 411 8.21 0.46 3.45
C SER A 411 9.06 1.51 4.16
N ARG A 412 10.40 1.39 4.08
CA ARG A 412 11.33 2.38 4.61
C ARG A 412 11.14 3.75 3.93
N LEU A 413 11.06 3.77 2.61
CA LEU A 413 10.87 4.99 1.82
C LEU A 413 9.57 5.71 2.19
N ARG A 414 8.46 4.98 2.39
CA ARG A 414 7.18 5.56 2.85
C ARG A 414 7.26 6.11 4.27
N VAL A 415 7.95 5.41 5.17
CA VAL A 415 8.12 5.85 6.56
C VAL A 415 9.03 7.08 6.67
N GLU A 416 10.05 7.19 5.82
CA GLU A 416 11.03 8.27 5.84
C GLU A 416 10.57 9.50 5.04
N LEU A 417 10.11 9.31 3.80
CA LEU A 417 9.72 10.38 2.88
C LEU A 417 8.22 10.66 2.85
N GLY A 418 7.38 9.72 3.26
CA GLY A 418 5.95 9.82 2.97
C GLY A 418 5.61 9.78 1.50
N ALA A 419 6.46 9.15 0.68
CA ALA A 419 6.29 9.15 -0.77
C ALA A 419 4.85 8.78 -1.16
N PRO A 420 4.15 9.63 -1.93
CA PRO A 420 2.73 9.42 -2.21
C PRO A 420 2.51 8.20 -3.09
N MET A 421 3.47 7.86 -3.95
CA MET A 421 3.48 6.70 -4.82
C MET A 421 4.90 6.12 -4.86
N HIS A 422 5.05 4.90 -5.38
CA HIS A 422 6.33 4.17 -5.40
C HIS A 422 6.67 3.57 -6.78
N ASP A 423 5.79 3.82 -7.76
CA ASP A 423 5.90 3.37 -9.16
C ASP A 423 6.69 4.37 -10.03
#